data_AF-S7V9I5-F1
#
_entry.id   AF-S7V9I5-F1
#
_cell.length_a   1.000
_cell.length_b   1.000
_cell.length_c   1.000
_cell.angle_alpha   90.00
_cell.angle_beta   90.00
_cell.angle_gamma   90.00
#
_symmetry.space_group_name_H-M   'P 1'
#
loop_
_entity.id
_entity.type
_entity.pdbx_description
1 polymer ?
#
loop_
_entity_poly.entity_id
_entity_poly.type
_entity_poly.pdbx_seq_one_letter_code
_entity_poly.pdbx_strand_id
1 'polypeptide(L)'
;MLKLLKRTLFVSSVSSVLFVASAYHFNKSFEPYSQEIPGTGISFDMVPIPEGSFKMGSDNGASDEAPIHEVNVDPFWMASHEVTWDLYELFLDKSF
;
A
#
# COMPACT_ATOMS: atom_id res chain seq x y z
N MET A 1 15.85 -37.29 35.15
CA MET A 1 16.20 -35.87 35.36
C MET A 1 16.67 -35.19 34.07
N LEU A 2 17.74 -35.66 33.41
CA LEU A 2 18.31 -35.03 32.20
C LEU A 2 17.35 -34.93 30.99
N LYS A 3 16.46 -35.91 30.81
CA LYS A 3 15.43 -35.91 29.74
C LYS A 3 14.34 -34.85 29.95
N LEU A 4 14.00 -34.55 31.21
CA LEU A 4 13.05 -33.48 31.52
C LEU A 4 13.68 -32.11 31.27
N LEU A 5 14.94 -31.90 31.70
CA LEU A 5 15.66 -30.65 31.52
C LEU A 5 15.84 -30.26 30.03
N LYS A 6 16.14 -31.25 29.17
CA LYS A 6 16.23 -31.03 27.72
C LYS A 6 14.88 -30.68 27.08
N ARG A 7 13.77 -31.23 27.57
CA ARG A 7 12.42 -30.88 27.11
C ARG A 7 12.04 -29.46 27.53
N THR A 8 12.34 -29.05 28.76
CA THR A 8 12.07 -27.67 29.19
C THR A 8 12.89 -26.65 28.40
N LEU A 9 14.17 -26.91 28.15
CA LEU A 9 15.03 -26.04 27.32
C LEU A 9 14.56 -25.96 25.85
N PHE A 10 14.10 -27.07 25.29
CA PHE A 10 13.55 -27.09 23.92
C PHE A 10 12.22 -26.33 23.84
N VAL A 11 11.31 -26.56 24.79
CA VAL A 11 10.00 -25.88 24.84
C VAL A 11 10.17 -24.37 25.09
N SER A 12 11.09 -23.97 25.97
CA SER A 12 11.38 -22.54 26.18
C SER A 12 11.97 -21.89 24.93
N SER A 13 12.88 -22.56 24.24
CA SER A 13 13.47 -22.06 22.99
C SER A 13 12.42 -21.90 21.88
N VAL A 14 11.54 -22.87 21.69
CA VAL A 14 10.43 -22.78 20.72
C VAL A 14 9.46 -21.66 21.09
N SER A 15 9.13 -21.51 22.37
CA SER A 15 8.24 -20.45 22.84
C SER A 15 8.83 -19.05 22.63
N SER A 16 10.14 -18.89 22.84
CA SER A 16 10.84 -17.62 22.54
C SER A 16 10.85 -17.30 21.05
N VAL A 17 11.06 -18.28 20.18
CA VAL A 17 11.03 -18.09 18.72
C VAL A 17 9.62 -17.68 18.25
N LEU A 18 8.57 -18.31 18.77
CA LEU A 18 7.18 -17.96 18.46
C LEU A 18 6.81 -16.55 18.95
N PHE A 19 7.32 -16.13 20.12
CA PHE A 19 7.09 -14.78 20.64
C PHE A 19 7.75 -13.72 19.77
N VAL A 20 9.02 -13.94 19.37
CA VAL A 20 9.74 -13.04 18.45
C VAL A 20 9.03 -12.95 17.11
N ALA A 21 8.59 -14.07 16.52
CA ALA A 21 7.84 -14.08 15.26
C ALA A 21 6.52 -13.30 15.35
N SER A 22 5.82 -13.33 16.48
CA SER A 22 4.58 -12.55 16.68
C SER A 22 4.80 -11.04 16.77
N ALA A 23 6.00 -10.63 17.23
CA ALA A 23 6.40 -9.22 17.30
C ALA A 23 6.82 -8.66 15.93
N TYR A 24 7.13 -9.52 14.95
CA TYR A 24 7.30 -9.11 13.56
C TYR A 24 5.93 -8.80 12.93
N HIS A 25 5.41 -7.61 13.18
CA HIS A 25 4.40 -7.03 12.32
C HIS A 25 5.09 -6.43 11.09
N PHE A 26 4.91 -7.05 9.92
CA PHE A 26 5.25 -6.42 8.65
C PHE A 26 4.23 -5.32 8.38
N ASN A 27 4.54 -4.11 8.83
CA ASN A 27 3.75 -2.94 8.51
C ASN A 27 4.16 -2.50 7.09
N LYS A 28 3.31 -2.75 6.10
CA LYS A 28 3.53 -2.22 4.75
C LYS A 28 3.51 -0.70 4.87
N SER A 29 4.66 -0.06 4.68
CA SER A 29 4.80 1.39 4.89
C SER A 29 3.83 2.15 3.97
N PHE A 30 2.94 2.94 4.56
CA PHE A 30 2.02 3.83 3.84
C PHE A 30 2.73 5.14 3.48
N GLU A 31 3.87 4.99 2.80
CA GLU A 31 4.78 6.06 2.44
C GLU A 31 4.77 6.26 0.91
N PRO A 32 5.18 7.44 0.42
CA PRO A 32 5.44 7.63 -1.00
C PRO A 32 6.47 6.64 -1.53
N TYR A 33 6.28 6.15 -2.75
CA TYR A 33 7.24 5.27 -3.40
C TYR A 33 7.27 5.50 -4.91
N SER A 34 8.41 5.15 -5.52
CA SER A 34 8.54 5.08 -6.97
C SER A 34 8.42 3.63 -7.42
N GLN A 35 7.49 3.36 -8.34
CA GLN A 35 7.27 2.05 -8.93
C GLN A 35 8.01 1.98 -10.27
N GLU A 36 9.09 1.20 -10.31
CA GLU A 36 9.75 0.85 -11.57
C GLU A 36 8.95 -0.22 -12.31
N ILE A 37 8.82 -0.09 -13.63
CA ILE A 37 8.31 -1.14 -14.51
C ILE A 37 9.50 -2.05 -14.90
N PRO A 38 9.49 -3.33 -14.51
CA PRO A 38 10.64 -4.21 -14.72
C PRO A 38 11.06 -4.29 -16.19
N GLY A 39 12.35 -4.10 -16.45
CA GLY A 39 12.93 -4.27 -17.79
C GLY A 39 12.78 -3.07 -18.73
N THR A 40 12.14 -1.98 -18.30
CA THR A 40 11.96 -0.78 -19.14
C THR A 40 12.82 0.40 -18.69
N GLY A 41 13.26 0.40 -17.42
CA GLY A 41 13.94 1.54 -16.80
C GLY A 41 13.04 2.77 -16.60
N ILE A 42 11.73 2.62 -16.84
CA ILE A 42 10.72 3.66 -16.63
C ILE A 42 10.07 3.43 -15.26
N SER A 43 9.85 4.51 -14.51
CA SER A 43 9.17 4.48 -13.21
C SER A 43 8.08 5.55 -13.12
N PHE A 44 7.16 5.35 -12.18
CA PHE A 44 6.13 6.34 -11.83
C PHE A 44 5.97 6.43 -10.31
N ASP A 45 5.65 7.62 -9.82
CA ASP A 45 5.57 7.88 -8.38
C ASP A 45 4.14 7.75 -7.86
N MET A 46 4.00 7.11 -6.71
CA MET A 46 2.75 6.91 -6.00
C MET A 46 2.82 7.63 -4.66
N VAL A 47 1.79 8.41 -4.34
CA VAL A 47 1.65 9.12 -3.08
C VAL A 47 0.50 8.55 -2.25
N PRO A 48 0.66 8.40 -0.92
CA PRO A 48 -0.43 8.00 -0.05
C PRO A 48 -1.43 9.15 0.12
N ILE A 49 -2.71 8.86 -0.10
CA ILE A 49 -3.84 9.71 0.26
C ILE A 49 -4.40 9.17 1.58
N PRO A 50 -4.26 9.91 2.70
CA PRO A 50 -4.74 9.45 3.99
C PRO A 50 -6.26 9.32 4.00
N GLU A 51 -6.76 8.55 4.97
CA GLU A 51 -8.19 8.50 5.25
C GLU A 51 -8.71 9.88 5.61
N GLY A 52 -9.96 10.16 5.26
CA GLY A 52 -10.57 11.43 5.63
C GLY A 52 -11.94 11.66 5.05
N SER A 53 -12.50 12.78 5.46
CA SER A 53 -13.79 13.28 5.01
C SER A 53 -13.60 14.63 4.33
N PHE A 54 -14.27 14.84 3.20
CA PHE A 54 -14.25 16.13 2.51
C PHE A 54 -15.60 16.42 1.86
N LYS A 55 -15.80 17.69 1.47
CA LYS A 55 -16.98 18.10 0.71
C LYS A 55 -16.73 17.89 -0.78
N MET A 56 -17.53 17.04 -1.42
CA MET A 56 -17.47 16.74 -2.85
C MET A 56 -18.64 17.39 -3.58
N GLY A 57 -18.41 17.81 -4.82
CA GLY A 57 -19.40 18.47 -5.67
C GLY A 57 -19.26 20.00 -5.72
N SER A 58 -20.14 20.66 -6.47
CA SER A 58 -20.16 22.10 -6.69
C SER A 58 -21.58 22.61 -6.94
N ASP A 59 -21.95 23.72 -6.33
CA ASP A 59 -23.24 24.40 -6.61
C ASP A 59 -23.17 25.35 -7.82
N ASN A 60 -21.95 25.62 -8.33
CA ASN A 60 -21.70 26.52 -9.45
C ASN A 60 -21.28 25.76 -10.74
N GLY A 61 -21.35 24.42 -10.72
CA GLY A 61 -20.90 23.55 -11.81
C GLY A 61 -22.02 23.14 -12.78
N ALA A 62 -21.75 22.10 -13.57
CA ALA A 62 -22.79 21.43 -14.34
C ALA A 62 -23.83 20.77 -13.40
N SER A 63 -25.00 20.43 -13.94
CA SER A 63 -26.11 19.91 -13.14
C SER A 63 -25.81 18.58 -12.42
N ASP A 64 -24.83 17.83 -12.90
CA ASP A 64 -24.35 16.57 -12.35
C ASP A 64 -23.21 16.73 -11.32
N GLU A 65 -22.73 17.96 -11.09
CA GLU A 65 -21.74 18.27 -10.05
C GLU A 65 -22.38 18.62 -8.70
N ALA A 66 -23.67 18.98 -8.69
CA ALA A 66 -24.42 19.36 -7.50
C ALA A 66 -25.19 18.17 -6.89
N PRO A 67 -25.51 18.19 -5.58
CA PRO A 67 -25.13 19.20 -4.58
C PRO A 67 -23.77 18.89 -3.95
N ILE A 68 -23.21 19.89 -3.26
CA ILE A 68 -22.10 19.66 -2.33
C ILE A 68 -22.57 18.72 -1.21
N HIS A 69 -21.85 17.61 -0.99
CA HIS A 69 -22.14 16.63 0.07
C HIS A 69 -20.85 16.08 0.69
N GLU A 70 -20.96 15.47 1.88
CA GLU A 70 -19.82 14.92 2.61
C GLU A 70 -19.50 13.50 2.14
N VAL A 71 -18.23 13.24 1.84
CA VAL A 71 -17.71 11.96 1.36
C VAL A 71 -16.57 11.51 2.26
N ASN A 72 -16.65 10.25 2.71
CA ASN A 72 -15.60 9.57 3.47
C ASN A 72 -14.84 8.64 2.54
N VAL A 73 -13.50 8.68 2.60
CA VAL A 73 -12.64 7.85 1.76
C VAL A 73 -11.61 7.14 2.65
N ASP A 74 -11.50 5.82 2.45
CA ASP A 74 -10.46 4.98 3.06
C ASP A 74 -9.08 5.34 2.50
N PRO A 75 -7.97 5.07 3.21
CA PRO A 75 -6.65 5.43 2.73
C PRO A 75 -6.27 4.63 1.47
N PHE A 76 -5.70 5.30 0.47
CA PHE A 76 -5.29 4.67 -0.80
C PHE A 76 -4.06 5.35 -1.40
N TRP A 77 -3.47 4.79 -2.44
CA TRP A 77 -2.37 5.43 -3.19
C TRP A 77 -2.88 6.02 -4.50
N MET A 78 -2.37 7.20 -4.85
CA MET A 78 -2.64 7.85 -6.13
C MET A 78 -1.32 8.14 -6.85
N ALA A 79 -1.30 7.99 -8.17
CA ALA A 79 -0.15 8.45 -8.96
C ALA A 79 -0.01 9.97 -8.79
N SER A 80 1.22 10.45 -8.62
CA SER A 80 1.47 11.88 -8.44
C SER A 80 1.26 12.71 -9.72
N HIS A 81 1.27 12.04 -10.87
CA HIS A 81 1.09 12.63 -12.20
C HIS A 81 0.17 11.74 -13.05
N GLU A 82 -0.40 12.33 -14.10
CA GLU A 82 -1.14 11.60 -15.12
C GLU A 82 -0.26 10.58 -15.83
N VAL A 83 -0.87 9.51 -16.35
CA VAL A 83 -0.17 8.51 -17.16
C VAL A 83 0.38 9.18 -18.42
N THR A 84 1.70 9.10 -18.61
CA THR A 84 2.37 9.63 -19.79
C THR A 84 2.25 8.69 -20.99
N TRP A 85 2.54 9.20 -22.19
CA TRP A 85 2.63 8.37 -23.38
C TRP A 85 3.68 7.26 -23.25
N ASP A 86 4.87 7.57 -22.72
CA ASP A 86 5.92 6.58 -22.48
C ASP A 86 5.43 5.40 -21.61
N LEU A 87 4.61 5.68 -20.58
CA LEU A 87 4.00 4.65 -19.74
C LEU A 87 2.90 3.88 -20.47
N TYR A 88 2.06 4.58 -21.22
CA TYR A 88 0.94 3.97 -21.94
C TYR A 88 1.39 3.10 -23.12
N GLU A 89 2.46 3.48 -23.83
CA GLU A 89 3.03 2.70 -24.92
C GLU A 89 3.54 1.34 -24.44
N LEU A 90 4.11 1.26 -23.23
CA LEU A 90 4.48 -0.02 -22.61
C LEU A 90 3.29 -0.95 -22.39
N PHE A 91 2.11 -0.41 -22.08
CA PHE A 91 0.89 -1.21 -21.95
C PHE A 91 0.39 -1.72 -23.31
N LEU A 92 0.59 -0.95 -24.39
CA LEU A 92 0.22 -1.35 -25.74
C LEU A 92 1.17 -2.37 -26.36
N ASP A 93 2.43 -2.35 -25.97
CA ASP A 93 3.44 -3.27 -26.45
C ASP A 93 3.18 -4.69 -25.91
N LYS A 94 2.63 -5.54 -26.76
CA LYS A 94 2.34 -6.95 -26.47
C LYS A 94 3.58 -7.85 -26.51
N SER A 95 4.75 -7.28 -26.80
CA SER A 95 6.01 -8.01 -26.77
C SER A 95 6.67 -8.02 -25.37
N PHE A 96 6.08 -7.28 -24.42
CA PHE A 96 6.23 -7.48 -22.98
C PHE A 96 5.29 -8.57 -22.43
#